data_AF-A0A6I9RL57-F1
#
_entry.id   AF-A0A6I9RL57-F1
#
_cell.length_a   1.000
_cell.length_b   1.000
_cell.length_c   1.000
_cell.angle_alpha   90.00
_cell.angle_beta   90.00
_cell.angle_gamma   90.00
#
_symmetry.space_group_name_H-M   'P 1'
#
loop_
_entity.id
_entity.type
_entity.pdbx_description
1 polymer ?
#
loop_
_entity_poly.entity_id
_entity_poly.type
_entity_poly.pdbx_seq_one_letter_code
_entity_poly.pdbx_strand_id
1 'polypeptide(L)'
;MYNFSPRHPALASIHVQISGHLSHGSPWNGEDFSIVRRTRKLPSSKMSATQSEFDLGVSGGPPFGIGEYAFADAGNLEHCTKYLNQTLVTFGFPASLDLFAVDPVSIARTCNCIYSLLQQRQRDIEFRESSNEQRQRLQSDISRLEAKVERLEAQLASKDRELATLTRMEAKNTAALKAQIEKLQQERDEFQRMVIGNQQVRTQQIHETKKKEKEYIKLQERLNQVLMEKKKESRSGMEIMNLLQKEGRQRGTWNGKKADSDFYKMIVDAYEVKKQELMAENADLRALLRSMQMDMRDFLNAPNGLSQQTAVNEKQEAGSPQSPLGGRTDVFDLPFHMARDQIEESLRTKMASIKARMIQLQDAQKGAELTSEATERELELEAQLVEARSIIQEQASIMSKHLTKSEKPRRLSSHLDAEREVIHSASAEAV
;
A
#
# COMPACT_ATOMS: atom_id res chain seq x y z
N MET A 1 -2.34 -25.28 7.37
CA MET A 1 -1.10 -24.48 7.27
C MET A 1 -1.35 -23.14 7.93
N TYR A 2 -0.66 -22.89 9.03
CA TYR A 2 -0.68 -21.63 9.77
C TYR A 2 -0.24 -20.47 8.86
N ASN A 3 -1.00 -19.38 8.84
CA ASN A 3 -0.48 -18.07 8.46
C ASN A 3 -0.89 -17.06 9.52
N PHE A 4 0.13 -16.66 10.27
CA PHE A 4 0.12 -15.55 11.21
C PHE A 4 -0.19 -14.24 10.46
N SER A 5 -1.22 -13.54 10.91
CA SER A 5 -1.40 -12.12 10.60
C SER A 5 -0.72 -11.28 11.69
N PRO A 6 0.07 -10.24 11.35
CA PRO A 6 0.80 -9.45 12.33
C PRO A 6 -0.14 -8.52 13.09
N ARG A 7 -0.13 -8.64 14.42
CA ARG A 7 -0.80 -7.72 15.35
C ARG A 7 -0.20 -6.32 15.21
N HIS A 8 -1.04 -5.33 14.91
CA HIS A 8 -0.80 -3.92 15.22
C HIS A 8 -0.70 -3.74 16.74
N PRO A 9 0.33 -3.08 17.29
CA PRO A 9 0.27 -2.62 18.67
C PRO A 9 -0.50 -1.30 18.75
N ALA A 10 -1.30 -1.23 19.81
CA ALA A 10 -2.25 -0.18 20.15
C ALA A 10 -1.61 1.21 20.30
N LEU A 11 -2.37 2.22 19.88
CA LEU A 11 -2.16 3.63 20.19
C LEU A 11 -2.35 3.84 21.70
N ALA A 12 -1.24 3.95 22.43
CA ALA A 12 -1.26 4.49 23.79
C ALA A 12 -1.27 6.02 23.69
N SER A 13 -2.42 6.62 24.02
CA SER A 13 -2.56 8.05 24.31
C SER A 13 -1.58 8.45 25.43
N ILE A 14 -0.64 9.35 25.11
CA ILE A 14 0.11 10.09 26.13
C ILE A 14 -0.38 11.52 26.11
N HIS A 15 -1.06 11.88 27.20
CA HIS A 15 -1.45 13.23 27.56
C HIS A 15 -0.20 14.12 27.66
N VAL A 16 -0.19 15.22 26.91
CA VAL A 16 0.76 16.31 27.07
C VAL A 16 0.33 17.12 28.29
N GLN A 17 1.11 17.05 29.37
CA GLN A 17 0.98 17.97 30.49
C GLN A 17 2.16 18.93 30.46
N ILE A 18 1.88 20.16 30.03
CA ILE A 18 2.79 21.29 30.02
C ILE A 18 3.03 21.72 31.47
N SER A 19 4.28 21.67 31.94
CA SER A 19 4.75 22.47 33.06
C SER A 19 6.26 22.66 32.90
N GLY A 20 6.65 23.91 32.70
CA GLY A 20 8.02 24.29 32.33
C GLY A 20 8.99 24.29 33.51
N HIS A 21 10.26 24.26 33.17
CA HIS A 21 11.29 25.09 33.81
C HIS A 21 12.53 25.13 32.91
N LEU A 22 13.06 26.34 32.73
CA LEU A 22 14.29 26.62 32.00
C LEU A 22 15.49 25.89 32.62
N SER A 23 16.39 25.34 31.80
CA SER A 23 17.83 25.63 31.92
C SER A 23 18.66 25.06 30.75
N HIS A 24 19.51 25.94 30.21
CA HIS A 24 20.77 25.75 29.49
C HIS A 24 21.03 24.56 28.55
N GLY A 25 21.49 24.92 27.36
CA GLY A 25 21.80 24.00 26.27
C GLY A 25 23.19 23.36 26.32
N SER A 26 23.32 22.32 25.52
CA SER A 26 24.53 21.88 24.82
C SER A 26 24.10 21.02 23.62
N PRO A 27 24.87 21.02 22.53
CA PRO A 27 24.40 20.63 21.21
C PRO A 27 24.43 19.11 21.02
N TRP A 28 23.34 18.57 20.46
CA TRP A 28 23.28 17.18 20.03
C TRP A 28 24.09 17.02 18.74
N ASN A 29 25.17 16.26 18.82
CA ASN A 29 25.91 15.76 17.67
C ASN A 29 24.98 14.84 16.86
N GLY A 30 24.86 15.14 15.57
CA GLY A 30 24.22 14.25 14.61
C GLY A 30 25.09 13.03 14.38
N GLU A 31 24.66 11.89 14.91
CA GLU A 31 25.16 10.59 14.45
C GLU A 31 24.31 10.15 13.25
N ASP A 32 24.98 10.08 12.10
CA ASP A 32 24.51 9.44 10.88
C ASP A 32 24.03 8.02 11.17
N PHE A 33 22.70 7.81 11.17
CA PHE A 33 22.12 6.48 11.03
C PHE A 33 22.30 5.99 9.59
N SER A 34 23.52 5.58 9.29
CA SER A 34 23.85 4.78 8.12
C SER A 34 23.20 3.41 8.30
N ILE A 35 21.98 3.23 7.78
CA ILE A 35 21.37 1.90 7.66
C ILE A 35 22.17 1.14 6.60
N VAL A 36 23.22 0.44 7.03
CA VAL A 36 23.88 -0.60 6.24
C VAL A 36 22.88 -1.74 6.09
N ARG A 37 22.01 -1.66 5.08
CA ARG A 37 21.26 -2.83 4.61
C ARG A 37 22.26 -3.72 3.90
N ARG A 38 22.77 -4.69 4.66
CA ARG A 38 23.54 -5.83 4.15
C ARG A 38 22.67 -6.53 3.10
N THR A 39 22.89 -6.22 1.83
CA THR A 39 22.35 -6.98 0.71
C THR A 39 22.97 -8.38 0.79
N ARG A 40 22.28 -9.32 1.43
CA ARG A 40 22.53 -10.73 1.13
C ARG A 40 22.04 -10.94 -0.30
N LYS A 41 22.96 -10.81 -1.26
CA LYS A 41 22.86 -11.57 -2.49
C LYS A 41 22.86 -13.04 -2.06
N LEU A 42 21.66 -13.60 -1.90
CA LEU A 42 21.50 -15.03 -2.02
C LEU A 42 21.97 -15.36 -3.44
N PRO A 43 22.91 -16.30 -3.63
CA PRO A 43 23.19 -16.77 -4.97
C PRO A 43 21.87 -17.27 -5.55
N SER A 44 21.50 -16.71 -6.70
CA SER A 44 20.52 -17.31 -7.59
C SER A 44 21.02 -18.73 -7.83
N SER A 45 20.43 -19.67 -7.09
CA SER A 45 20.51 -21.07 -7.45
C SER A 45 19.66 -21.18 -8.70
N LYS A 46 20.29 -20.86 -9.84
CA LYS A 46 19.89 -21.48 -11.10
C LYS A 46 19.96 -22.96 -10.79
N MET A 47 18.80 -23.57 -10.53
CA MET A 47 18.66 -24.99 -10.77
C MET A 47 18.85 -25.13 -12.28
N SER A 48 20.11 -25.25 -12.70
CA SER A 48 20.41 -26.06 -13.85
C SER A 48 19.73 -27.38 -13.53
N ALA A 49 18.66 -27.68 -14.24
CA ALA A 49 18.27 -29.05 -14.43
C ALA A 49 19.49 -29.73 -15.07
N THR A 50 20.42 -30.19 -14.24
CA THR A 50 21.26 -31.32 -14.56
C THR A 50 20.29 -32.47 -14.71
N GLN A 51 19.71 -32.55 -15.91
CA GLN A 51 19.51 -33.85 -16.55
C GLN A 51 20.83 -34.57 -16.35
N SER A 52 20.85 -35.47 -15.38
CA SER A 52 21.82 -36.53 -15.34
C SER A 52 21.49 -37.38 -16.56
N GLU A 53 22.04 -36.96 -17.69
CA GLU A 53 22.29 -37.80 -18.85
C GLU A 53 23.34 -38.82 -18.39
N PHE A 54 22.88 -39.80 -17.59
CA PHE A 54 23.54 -41.08 -17.49
C PHE A 54 23.19 -41.79 -18.80
N ASP A 55 24.01 -41.47 -19.80
CA ASP A 55 24.07 -42.14 -21.08
C ASP A 55 24.57 -43.57 -20.84
N LEU A 56 23.65 -44.43 -20.36
CA LEU A 56 23.81 -45.87 -20.44
C LEU A 56 23.61 -46.21 -21.91
N GLY A 57 24.76 -46.42 -22.57
CA GLY A 57 24.92 -46.73 -23.98
C GLY A 57 23.66 -47.28 -24.65
N VAL A 58 23.17 -46.49 -25.59
CA VAL A 58 22.29 -46.93 -26.68
C VAL A 58 23.05 -48.01 -27.46
N SER A 59 22.97 -49.25 -26.99
CA SER A 59 22.96 -50.40 -27.88
C SER A 59 21.61 -50.38 -28.57
N GLY A 60 21.59 -49.98 -29.85
CA GLY A 60 20.38 -49.86 -30.65
C GLY A 60 19.49 -51.10 -30.55
N GLY A 61 18.38 -50.96 -29.83
CA GLY A 61 17.24 -51.87 -29.93
C GLY A 61 16.26 -51.32 -30.96
N PRO A 62 15.70 -52.14 -31.86
CA PRO A 62 14.81 -51.66 -32.91
C PRO A 62 13.49 -51.14 -32.33
N PRO A 63 12.78 -50.27 -33.06
CA PRO A 63 11.53 -49.67 -32.62
C PRO A 63 10.47 -50.76 -32.43
N PHE A 64 9.73 -50.68 -31.33
CA PHE A 64 8.59 -51.55 -31.02
C PHE A 64 7.47 -51.37 -32.05
N GLY A 65 7.60 -52.03 -33.19
CA GLY A 65 6.47 -52.51 -33.96
C GLY A 65 5.98 -53.81 -33.33
N ILE A 66 4.67 -53.93 -33.13
CA ILE A 66 4.00 -55.21 -32.88
C ILE A 66 4.19 -56.02 -34.17
N GLY A 67 5.29 -56.77 -34.25
CA GLY A 67 5.68 -57.58 -35.40
C GLY A 67 6.41 -58.81 -34.90
N GLU A 68 5.70 -59.94 -34.89
CA GLU A 68 6.17 -61.33 -34.99
C GLU A 68 7.62 -61.65 -34.52
N TYR A 69 7.92 -61.43 -33.24
CA TYR A 69 9.01 -62.17 -32.57
C TYR A 69 8.37 -63.15 -31.61
N ALA A 70 8.04 -64.35 -32.11
CA ALA A 70 7.49 -65.40 -31.27
C ALA A 70 8.58 -65.92 -30.31
N PHE A 71 8.37 -65.73 -29.01
CA PHE A 71 9.26 -66.25 -27.97
C PHE A 71 9.38 -67.78 -28.00
N ALA A 72 8.37 -68.49 -28.49
CA ALA A 72 8.36 -69.95 -28.60
C ALA A 72 7.86 -70.39 -29.99
N ASP A 73 8.49 -71.44 -30.53
CA ASP A 73 8.10 -72.16 -31.74
C ASP A 73 8.18 -73.68 -31.50
N ALA A 74 7.70 -74.49 -32.46
CA ALA A 74 7.64 -75.94 -32.31
C ALA A 74 9.02 -76.62 -32.12
N GLY A 75 10.11 -76.00 -32.57
CA GLY A 75 11.47 -76.53 -32.45
C GLY A 75 12.17 -76.20 -31.13
N ASN A 76 11.66 -75.21 -30.37
CA ASN A 76 12.33 -74.69 -29.17
C ASN A 76 11.53 -74.83 -27.85
N LEU A 77 10.35 -75.47 -27.89
CA LEU A 77 9.44 -75.57 -26.73
C LEU A 77 10.10 -76.09 -25.44
N GLU A 78 10.96 -77.10 -25.53
CA GLU A 78 11.63 -77.68 -24.35
C GLU A 78 12.59 -76.66 -23.71
N HIS A 79 13.31 -75.90 -24.54
CA HIS A 79 14.21 -74.85 -24.08
C HIS A 79 13.42 -73.68 -23.48
N CYS A 80 12.35 -73.24 -24.14
CA CYS A 80 11.49 -72.16 -23.65
C CYS A 80 10.82 -72.52 -22.32
N THR A 81 10.37 -73.76 -22.16
CA THR A 81 9.76 -74.23 -20.89
C THR A 81 10.79 -74.27 -19.76
N LYS A 82 12.02 -74.72 -20.03
CA LYS A 82 13.13 -74.68 -19.05
C LYS A 82 13.48 -73.24 -18.67
N TYR A 83 13.60 -72.35 -19.66
CA TYR A 83 13.88 -70.93 -19.45
C TYR A 83 12.78 -70.23 -18.63
N LEU A 84 11.50 -70.47 -18.96
CA LEU A 84 10.37 -69.90 -18.23
C LEU A 84 10.38 -70.37 -16.77
N ASN A 85 10.54 -71.67 -16.52
CA ASN A 85 10.62 -72.18 -15.16
C ASN A 85 11.80 -71.58 -14.38
N GLN A 86 12.98 -71.49 -14.99
CA GLN A 86 14.14 -70.84 -14.35
C GLN A 86 13.86 -69.37 -14.02
N THR A 87 13.28 -68.63 -14.97
CA THR A 87 12.93 -67.22 -14.82
C THR A 87 11.86 -67.01 -13.76
N LEU A 88 10.87 -67.90 -13.68
CA LEU A 88 9.84 -67.90 -12.64
C LEU A 88 10.47 -68.07 -11.26
N VAL A 89 11.40 -69.00 -11.07
CA VAL A 89 12.15 -69.12 -9.79
C VAL A 89 12.88 -67.81 -9.48
N THR A 90 13.58 -67.23 -10.46
CA THR A 90 14.34 -65.99 -10.26
C THR A 90 13.46 -64.84 -9.80
N PHE A 91 12.24 -64.72 -10.33
CA PHE A 91 11.27 -63.71 -9.92
C PHE A 91 10.43 -64.11 -8.68
N GLY A 92 10.76 -65.22 -8.03
CA GLY A 92 10.13 -65.66 -6.77
C GLY A 92 8.81 -66.39 -6.95
N PHE A 93 8.49 -66.87 -8.17
CA PHE A 93 7.32 -67.68 -8.45
C PHE A 93 7.62 -69.19 -8.33
N PRO A 94 6.61 -70.01 -7.98
CA PRO A 94 6.76 -71.46 -7.98
C PRO A 94 6.96 -71.99 -9.40
N ALA A 95 8.17 -72.49 -9.71
CA ALA A 95 8.51 -73.07 -11.01
C ALA A 95 7.94 -74.49 -11.18
N SER A 96 6.67 -74.52 -11.54
CA SER A 96 5.88 -75.73 -11.75
C SER A 96 5.12 -75.67 -13.07
N LEU A 97 5.59 -74.85 -14.02
CA LEU A 97 4.99 -74.73 -15.33
C LEU A 97 5.30 -76.00 -16.12
N ASP A 98 4.34 -76.92 -16.14
CA ASP A 98 4.38 -78.14 -16.93
C ASP A 98 3.22 -78.10 -17.92
N LEU A 99 3.53 -77.66 -19.14
CA LEU A 99 2.56 -77.49 -20.22
C LEU A 99 2.17 -78.83 -20.86
N PHE A 100 2.93 -79.89 -20.60
CA PHE A 100 2.70 -81.23 -21.15
C PHE A 100 2.12 -82.20 -20.10
N ALA A 101 1.82 -81.72 -18.90
CA ALA A 101 1.21 -82.49 -17.84
C ALA A 101 -0.14 -83.09 -18.26
N VAL A 102 -0.32 -84.38 -17.99
CA VAL A 102 -1.59 -85.10 -18.21
C VAL A 102 -2.34 -85.30 -16.89
N ASP A 103 -1.65 -85.22 -15.74
CA ASP A 103 -2.26 -85.40 -14.44
C ASP A 103 -2.89 -84.11 -13.89
N PRO A 104 -4.08 -84.18 -13.25
CA PRO A 104 -4.78 -82.99 -12.76
C PRO A 104 -4.00 -82.15 -11.73
N VAL A 105 -3.08 -82.76 -10.97
CA VAL A 105 -2.32 -82.08 -9.91
C VAL A 105 -1.26 -81.15 -10.50
N SER A 106 -0.55 -81.62 -11.53
CA SER A 106 0.42 -80.82 -12.29
C SER A 106 -0.25 -79.70 -13.09
N ILE A 107 -1.43 -79.96 -13.68
CA ILE A 107 -2.23 -78.92 -14.34
C ILE A 107 -2.65 -77.83 -13.34
N ALA A 108 -3.13 -78.22 -12.15
CA ALA A 108 -3.52 -77.25 -11.11
C ALA A 108 -2.34 -76.37 -10.65
N ARG A 109 -1.13 -76.94 -10.52
CA ARG A 109 0.09 -76.18 -10.21
C ARG A 109 0.43 -75.14 -11.28
N THR A 110 0.34 -75.54 -12.55
CA THR A 110 0.52 -74.63 -13.69
C THR A 110 -0.51 -73.49 -13.68
N CYS A 111 -1.80 -73.81 -13.47
CA CYS A 111 -2.86 -72.81 -13.37
C CYS A 111 -2.64 -71.82 -12.21
N ASN A 112 -2.23 -72.31 -11.03
CA ASN A 112 -1.94 -71.45 -9.88
C ASN A 112 -0.73 -70.54 -10.10
N CYS A 113 0.28 -71.03 -10.82
CA CYS A 113 1.43 -70.22 -11.22
C CYS A 113 1.00 -69.09 -12.17
N ILE A 114 0.21 -69.41 -13.20
CA ILE A 114 -0.36 -68.43 -14.14
C ILE A 114 -1.25 -67.42 -13.40
N TYR A 115 -2.10 -67.88 -12.48
CA TYR A 115 -2.95 -67.01 -11.67
C TYR A 115 -2.13 -66.04 -10.81
N SER A 116 -1.03 -66.51 -10.20
CA SER A 116 -0.11 -65.68 -9.42
C SER A 116 0.57 -64.61 -10.28
N LEU A 117 0.96 -64.94 -11.51
CA LEU A 117 1.52 -63.97 -12.48
C LEU A 117 0.50 -62.89 -12.85
N LEU A 118 -0.75 -63.29 -13.11
CA LEU A 118 -1.83 -62.36 -13.41
C LEU A 118 -2.15 -61.45 -12.22
N GLN A 119 -2.19 -62.01 -11.02
CA GLN A 119 -2.46 -61.24 -9.80
C GLN A 119 -1.32 -60.26 -9.48
N GLN A 120 -0.06 -60.66 -9.68
CA GLN A 120 1.06 -59.74 -9.56
C GLN A 120 0.97 -58.62 -10.61
N ARG A 121 0.70 -58.95 -11.88
CA ARG A 121 0.54 -57.94 -12.93
C ARG A 121 -0.56 -56.94 -12.60
N GLN A 122 -1.69 -57.39 -12.06
CA GLN A 122 -2.78 -56.51 -11.65
C GLN A 122 -2.34 -55.55 -10.54
N ARG A 123 -1.67 -56.07 -9.49
CA ARG A 123 -1.11 -55.23 -8.41
C ARG A 123 -0.06 -54.24 -8.90
N ASP A 124 0.80 -54.65 -9.84
CA ASP A 124 1.83 -53.79 -10.42
C ASP A 124 1.21 -52.65 -11.24
N ILE A 125 0.12 -52.93 -11.98
CA ILE A 125 -0.65 -51.92 -12.71
C ILE A 125 -1.26 -50.93 -11.72
N GLU A 126 -1.96 -51.40 -10.69
CA GLU A 126 -2.60 -50.55 -9.67
C GLU A 126 -1.58 -49.68 -8.92
N PHE A 127 -0.43 -50.25 -8.54
CA PHE A 127 0.65 -49.52 -7.90
C PHE A 127 1.21 -48.43 -8.82
N ARG A 128 1.47 -48.76 -10.09
CA ARG A 128 1.99 -47.82 -11.08
C ARG A 128 0.98 -46.71 -11.39
N GLU A 129 -0.31 -47.02 -11.46
CA GLU A 129 -1.38 -46.04 -11.67
C GLU A 129 -1.49 -45.08 -10.47
N SER A 130 -1.52 -45.60 -9.25
CA SER A 130 -1.55 -44.80 -8.01
C SER A 130 -0.32 -43.88 -7.89
N SER A 131 0.87 -44.41 -8.19
CA SER A 131 2.11 -43.63 -8.21
C SER A 131 2.08 -42.53 -9.28
N ASN A 132 1.58 -42.84 -10.47
CA ASN A 132 1.44 -41.84 -11.54
C ASN A 132 0.43 -40.75 -11.19
N GLU A 133 -0.70 -41.10 -10.56
CA GLU A 133 -1.69 -40.14 -10.10
C GLU A 133 -1.09 -39.21 -9.04
N GLN A 134 -0.36 -39.75 -8.06
CA GLN A 134 0.35 -38.95 -7.06
C GLN A 134 1.38 -38.02 -7.71
N ARG A 135 2.14 -38.51 -8.69
CA ARG A 135 3.10 -37.70 -9.44
C ARG A 135 2.42 -36.56 -10.19
N GLN A 136 1.29 -36.81 -10.84
CA GLN A 136 0.51 -35.78 -11.55
C GLN A 136 -0.04 -34.71 -10.60
N ARG A 137 -0.54 -35.12 -9.42
CA ARG A 137 -1.00 -34.20 -8.37
C ARG A 137 0.15 -33.31 -7.89
N LEU A 138 1.29 -33.88 -7.54
CA LEU A 138 2.48 -33.13 -7.11
C LEU A 138 3.00 -32.19 -8.21
N GLN A 139 3.00 -32.64 -9.47
CA GLN A 139 3.39 -31.80 -10.60
C GLN A 139 2.47 -30.58 -10.74
N SER A 140 1.17 -30.76 -10.55
CA SER A 140 0.19 -29.66 -10.55
C SER A 140 0.40 -28.71 -9.37
N ASP A 141 0.71 -29.24 -8.19
CA ASP A 141 1.03 -28.44 -7.00
C ASP A 141 2.31 -27.62 -7.20
N ILE A 142 3.34 -28.20 -7.82
CA ILE A 142 4.58 -27.51 -8.17
C ILE A 142 4.27 -26.33 -9.10
N SER A 143 3.58 -26.56 -10.22
CA SER A 143 3.24 -25.48 -11.16
C SER A 143 2.42 -24.36 -10.50
N ARG A 144 1.51 -24.71 -9.59
CA ARG A 144 0.74 -23.73 -8.82
C ARG A 144 1.62 -22.91 -7.86
N LEU A 145 2.58 -23.56 -7.20
CA LEU A 145 3.52 -22.88 -6.30
C LEU A 145 4.51 -22.00 -7.07
N GLU A 146 5.01 -22.45 -8.22
CA GLU A 146 5.87 -21.67 -9.10
C GLU A 146 5.18 -20.38 -9.56
N ALA A 147 3.94 -20.46 -10.04
CA ALA A 147 3.16 -19.29 -10.43
C ALA A 147 2.93 -18.31 -9.25
N LYS A 148 2.75 -18.84 -8.03
CA LYS A 148 2.63 -18.01 -6.83
C LYS A 148 3.94 -17.31 -6.49
N VAL A 149 5.07 -18.00 -6.62
CA VAL A 149 6.41 -17.41 -6.40
C VAL A 149 6.64 -16.28 -7.38
N GLU A 150 6.40 -16.49 -8.68
CA GLU A 150 6.57 -15.46 -9.71
C GLU A 150 5.72 -14.22 -9.42
N ARG A 151 4.47 -14.40 -9.00
CA ARG A 151 3.59 -13.30 -8.60
C ARG A 151 4.12 -12.53 -7.38
N LEU A 152 4.62 -13.24 -6.37
CA LEU A 152 5.19 -12.61 -5.16
C LEU A 152 6.48 -11.86 -5.47
N GLU A 153 7.34 -12.40 -6.34
CA GLU A 153 8.55 -11.72 -6.82
C GLU A 153 8.22 -10.44 -7.59
N ALA A 154 7.19 -10.47 -8.44
CA ALA A 154 6.72 -9.27 -9.14
C ALA A 154 6.19 -8.20 -8.17
N GLN A 155 5.45 -8.60 -7.14
CA GLN A 155 4.99 -7.68 -6.10
C GLN A 155 6.15 -7.09 -5.30
N LEU A 156 7.13 -7.91 -4.92
CA LEU A 156 8.33 -7.45 -4.22
C LEU A 156 9.08 -6.40 -5.04
N ALA A 157 9.31 -6.68 -6.34
CA ALA A 157 9.95 -5.75 -7.24
C ALA A 157 9.15 -4.44 -7.40
N SER A 158 7.81 -4.49 -7.40
CA SER A 158 6.97 -3.29 -7.39
C SER A 158 7.17 -2.48 -6.11
N LYS A 159 7.12 -3.15 -4.95
CA LYS A 159 7.28 -2.51 -3.64
C LYS A 159 8.66 -1.90 -3.46
N ASP A 160 9.71 -2.52 -3.97
CA ASP A 160 11.06 -1.94 -3.96
C ASP A 160 11.15 -0.66 -4.80
N ARG A 161 10.47 -0.59 -5.95
CA ARG A 161 10.39 0.63 -6.77
C ARG A 161 9.58 1.73 -6.09
N GLU A 162 8.47 1.37 -5.44
CA GLU A 162 7.66 2.31 -4.63
C GLU A 162 8.49 2.89 -3.49
N LEU A 163 9.18 2.04 -2.72
CA LEU A 163 10.05 2.46 -1.63
C LEU A 163 11.17 3.38 -2.12
N ALA A 164 11.85 3.05 -3.21
CA ALA A 164 12.88 3.90 -3.79
C ALA A 164 12.34 5.28 -4.19
N THR A 165 11.10 5.34 -4.68
CA THR A 165 10.43 6.60 -5.04
C THR A 165 10.10 7.42 -3.81
N LEU A 166 9.50 6.80 -2.78
CA LEU A 166 9.18 7.45 -1.51
C LEU A 166 10.44 8.01 -0.83
N THR A 167 11.53 7.24 -0.78
CA THR A 167 12.80 7.70 -0.19
C THR A 167 13.37 8.92 -0.92
N ARG A 168 13.29 8.97 -2.26
CA ARG A 168 13.73 10.16 -3.03
C ARG A 168 12.84 11.37 -2.75
N MET A 169 11.53 11.17 -2.66
CA MET A 169 10.58 12.23 -2.35
C MET A 169 10.78 12.77 -0.93
N GLU A 170 10.99 11.89 0.04
CA GLU A 170 11.32 12.25 1.42
C GLU A 170 12.62 13.05 1.50
N ALA A 171 13.67 12.63 0.80
CA ALA A 171 14.94 13.34 0.75
C ALA A 171 14.78 14.75 0.14
N LYS A 172 14.01 14.87 -0.95
CA LYS A 172 13.69 16.17 -1.57
C LYS A 172 12.91 17.08 -0.62
N ASN A 173 11.89 16.56 0.05
CA ASN A 173 11.08 17.32 1.00
C ASN A 173 11.91 17.77 2.21
N THR A 174 12.78 16.90 2.71
CA THR A 174 13.71 17.22 3.80
C THR A 174 14.66 18.35 3.39
N ALA A 175 15.20 18.32 2.18
CA ALA A 175 16.05 19.40 1.67
C ALA A 175 15.27 20.72 1.52
N ALA A 176 14.03 20.67 1.02
CA ALA A 176 13.18 21.84 0.90
C ALA A 176 12.86 22.47 2.27
N LEU A 177 12.52 21.65 3.27
CA LEU A 177 12.28 22.11 4.64
C LEU A 177 13.53 22.74 5.26
N LYS A 178 14.72 22.13 5.06
CA LYS A 178 15.99 22.71 5.51
C LYS A 178 16.25 24.08 4.89
N ALA A 179 16.04 24.22 3.58
CA ALA A 179 16.18 25.50 2.89
C ALA A 179 15.21 26.57 3.41
N GLN A 180 13.97 26.17 3.72
CA GLN A 180 12.97 27.09 4.30
C GLN A 180 13.36 27.54 5.72
N ILE A 181 13.87 26.62 6.54
CA ILE A 181 14.38 26.94 7.88
C ILE A 181 15.54 27.95 7.78
N GLU A 182 16.49 27.73 6.86
CA GLU A 182 17.62 28.64 6.65
C GLU A 182 17.15 30.03 6.21
N LYS A 183 16.17 30.10 5.29
CA LYS A 183 15.58 31.38 4.86
C LYS A 183 14.95 32.13 6.04
N LEU A 184 14.15 31.44 6.86
CA LEU A 184 13.54 32.04 8.05
C LEU A 184 14.59 32.51 9.06
N GLN A 185 15.69 31.77 9.23
CA GLN A 185 16.80 32.17 10.07
C GLN A 185 17.47 33.46 9.57
N GLN A 186 17.69 33.58 8.25
CA GLN A 186 18.24 34.78 7.61
C GLN A 186 17.32 35.99 7.78
N GLU A 187 16.02 35.85 7.52
CA GLU A 187 15.02 36.90 7.71
C GLU A 187 14.98 37.39 9.16
N ARG A 188 15.05 36.44 10.12
CA ARG A 188 15.11 36.75 11.55
C ARG A 188 16.40 37.49 11.94
N ASP A 189 17.55 37.14 11.37
CA ASP A 189 18.81 37.85 11.62
C ASP A 189 18.80 39.26 11.02
N GLU A 190 18.22 39.43 9.83
CA GLU A 190 18.07 40.73 9.19
C GLU A 190 17.13 41.64 9.97
N PHE A 191 15.98 41.12 10.41
CA PHE A 191 15.06 41.84 11.28
C PHE A 191 15.75 42.27 12.58
N GLN A 192 16.52 41.38 13.20
CA GLN A 192 17.27 41.70 14.41
C GLN A 192 18.30 42.82 14.18
N ARG A 193 19.04 42.80 13.06
CA ARG A 193 19.95 43.90 12.66
C ARG A 193 19.20 45.22 12.49
N MET A 194 18.04 45.19 11.83
CA MET A 194 17.22 46.38 11.61
C MET A 194 16.71 46.98 12.93
N VAL A 195 16.23 46.15 13.85
CA VAL A 195 15.79 46.58 15.20
C VAL A 195 16.92 47.26 15.96
N ILE A 196 18.11 46.68 15.96
CA ILE A 196 19.29 47.27 16.60
C ILE A 196 19.64 48.63 15.96
N GLY A 197 19.66 48.70 14.62
CA GLY A 197 19.91 49.94 13.90
C GLY A 197 18.87 51.03 14.19
N ASN A 198 17.59 50.67 14.23
CA ASN A 198 16.50 51.59 14.57
C ASN A 198 16.63 52.12 16.00
N GLN A 199 16.97 51.25 16.95
CA GLN A 199 17.19 51.63 18.35
C GLN A 199 18.36 52.62 18.48
N GLN A 200 19.43 52.45 17.69
CA GLN A 200 20.56 53.37 17.65
C GLN A 200 20.15 54.74 17.09
N VAL A 201 19.44 54.77 15.96
CA VAL A 201 18.93 56.02 15.35
C VAL A 201 18.00 56.75 16.32
N ARG A 202 17.09 56.04 16.99
CA ARG A 202 16.19 56.63 17.99
C ARG A 202 16.97 57.26 19.13
N THR A 203 18.02 56.60 19.61
CA THR A 203 18.90 57.13 20.66
C THR A 203 19.60 58.39 20.18
N GLN A 204 20.13 58.40 18.95
CA GLN A 204 20.75 59.59 18.35
C GLN A 204 19.77 60.76 18.22
N GLN A 205 18.56 60.52 17.73
CA GLN A 205 17.50 61.54 17.61
C GLN A 205 17.12 62.14 18.97
N ILE A 206 17.05 61.33 20.03
CA ILE A 206 16.80 61.80 21.39
C ILE A 206 17.92 62.76 21.83
N HIS A 207 19.20 62.44 21.56
CA HIS A 207 20.31 63.30 21.91
C HIS A 207 20.31 64.62 21.13
N GLU A 208 20.05 64.57 19.82
CA GLU A 208 19.93 65.78 18.99
C GLU A 208 18.78 66.68 19.43
N THR A 209 17.62 66.09 19.76
CA THR A 209 16.46 66.84 20.25
C THR A 209 16.78 67.53 21.57
N LYS A 210 17.38 66.81 22.53
CA LYS A 210 17.84 67.40 23.79
C LYS A 210 18.85 68.52 23.61
N LYS A 211 19.73 68.44 22.60
CA LYS A 211 20.68 69.51 22.27
C LYS A 211 19.94 70.76 21.76
N LYS A 212 19.02 70.59 20.81
CA LYS A 212 18.19 71.68 20.28
C LYS A 212 17.32 72.32 21.36
N GLU A 213 16.76 71.52 22.26
CA GLU A 213 15.97 72.00 23.39
C GLU A 213 16.80 72.88 24.34
N LYS A 214 18.04 72.49 24.64
CA LYS A 214 18.98 73.34 25.40
C LYS A 214 19.32 74.65 24.68
N GLU A 215 19.50 74.61 23.37
CA GLU A 215 19.75 75.83 22.56
C GLU A 215 18.51 76.74 22.51
N TYR A 216 17.32 76.15 22.41
CA TYR A 216 16.05 76.86 22.46
C TYR A 216 15.85 77.57 23.81
N ILE A 217 16.10 76.88 24.93
CA ILE A 217 16.05 77.49 26.27
C ILE A 217 17.00 78.69 26.36
N LYS A 218 18.26 78.55 25.90
CA LYS A 218 19.23 79.67 25.88
C LYS A 218 18.77 80.84 25.01
N LEU A 219 18.16 80.57 23.85
CA LEU A 219 17.65 81.61 22.96
C LEU A 219 16.43 82.31 23.57
N GLN A 220 15.55 81.56 24.21
CA GLN A 220 14.40 82.07 24.95
C GLN A 220 14.84 82.97 26.11
N GLU A 221 15.87 82.58 26.87
CA GLU A 221 16.50 83.41 27.91
C GLU A 221 17.05 84.72 27.34
N ARG A 222 17.79 84.68 26.23
CA ARG A 222 18.30 85.90 25.55
C ARG A 222 17.19 86.80 25.06
N LEU A 223 16.13 86.25 24.46
CA LEU A 223 14.98 87.02 24.01
C LEU A 223 14.29 87.72 25.19
N ASN A 224 14.08 87.00 26.29
CA ASN A 224 13.52 87.58 27.51
C ASN A 224 14.41 88.68 28.08
N GLN A 225 15.74 88.52 28.02
CA GLN A 225 16.69 89.55 28.41
C GLN A 225 16.54 90.81 27.55
N VAL A 226 16.52 90.68 26.23
CA VAL A 226 16.31 91.81 25.30
C VAL A 226 14.94 92.47 25.53
N LEU A 227 13.89 91.70 25.79
CA LEU A 227 12.56 92.24 26.10
C LEU A 227 12.54 93.04 27.42
N MET A 228 13.27 92.57 28.45
CA MET A 228 13.42 93.29 29.71
C MET A 228 14.28 94.55 29.56
N GLU A 229 15.36 94.48 28.78
CA GLU A 229 16.18 95.65 28.40
C GLU A 229 15.34 96.68 27.65
N LYS A 230 14.54 96.27 26.65
CA LYS A 230 13.62 97.15 25.93
C LYS A 230 12.56 97.80 26.84
N LYS A 231 12.05 97.07 27.85
CA LYS A 231 11.16 97.65 28.88
C LYS A 231 11.88 98.67 29.77
N LYS A 232 13.20 98.54 29.96
CA LYS A 232 14.03 99.48 30.73
C LYS A 232 14.46 100.69 29.90
N GLU A 233 14.75 100.51 28.62
CA GLU A 233 15.00 101.58 27.63
C GLU A 233 13.76 102.43 27.36
N SER A 234 12.55 101.86 27.51
CA SER A 234 11.28 102.61 27.33
C SER A 234 11.05 103.74 28.36
N ARG A 235 11.98 103.97 29.30
CA ARG A 235 12.02 105.16 30.16
C ARG A 235 12.95 106.28 29.68
N SER A 236 13.68 106.10 28.57
CA SER A 236 14.46 107.16 27.93
C SER A 236 14.08 107.25 26.46
N GLY A 237 13.30 108.28 26.13
CA GLY A 237 12.69 108.46 24.83
C GLY A 237 13.68 108.71 23.70
N MET A 238 13.30 108.26 22.51
CA MET A 238 13.28 109.07 21.28
C MET A 238 12.49 108.28 20.23
N GLU A 239 11.27 108.71 19.94
CA GLU A 239 10.43 108.12 18.91
C GLU A 239 10.84 108.69 17.55
N ILE A 240 11.59 107.91 16.77
CA ILE A 240 11.94 108.26 15.39
C ILE A 240 10.78 107.84 14.49
N MET A 241 10.02 108.84 14.09
CA MET A 241 8.94 108.75 13.12
C MET A 241 9.54 108.72 11.71
N ASN A 242 9.21 107.63 10.99
CA ASN A 242 9.11 107.51 9.53
C ASN A 242 10.36 107.36 8.63
N LEU A 243 10.14 106.53 7.61
CA LEU A 243 10.88 106.30 6.36
C LEU A 243 12.18 105.47 6.40
N LEU A 244 12.01 104.15 6.21
CA LEU A 244 12.87 103.40 5.30
C LEU A 244 12.00 102.50 4.40
N GLN A 245 11.76 103.07 3.23
CA GLN A 245 11.56 102.44 1.93
C GLN A 245 11.32 100.91 1.94
N LYS A 246 10.09 100.54 1.59
CA LYS A 246 9.81 99.25 0.95
C LYS A 246 10.62 99.18 -0.34
N GLU A 247 11.79 98.57 -0.29
CA GLU A 247 12.45 98.06 -1.48
C GLU A 247 12.21 96.56 -1.54
N GLY A 248 11.51 96.17 -2.61
CA GLY A 248 11.00 94.83 -2.80
C GLY A 248 12.13 93.82 -2.97
N ARG A 249 12.39 93.03 -1.93
CA ARG A 249 12.82 91.66 -2.14
C ARG A 249 11.59 90.79 -2.31
N GLN A 250 11.58 90.08 -3.43
CA GLN A 250 10.50 89.23 -3.90
C GLN A 250 9.90 88.38 -2.78
N ARG A 251 8.62 88.65 -2.46
CA ARG A 251 7.74 87.62 -1.94
C ARG A 251 7.64 86.55 -3.02
N GLY A 252 8.00 85.32 -2.67
CA GLY A 252 7.80 84.17 -3.54
C GLY A 252 6.36 84.16 -4.06
N THR A 253 6.22 84.19 -5.37
CA THR A 253 4.97 83.99 -6.08
C THR A 253 4.42 82.63 -5.67
N TRP A 254 3.35 82.62 -4.85
CA TRP A 254 2.55 81.42 -4.63
C TRP A 254 1.84 81.09 -5.95
N ASN A 255 2.48 80.31 -6.81
CA ASN A 255 1.88 79.82 -8.04
C ASN A 255 0.94 78.64 -7.72
N GLY A 256 -0.32 78.94 -7.36
CA GLY A 256 -1.37 77.93 -7.17
C GLY A 256 -1.58 77.02 -8.39
N LYS A 257 -1.28 77.51 -9.61
CA LYS A 257 -1.37 76.72 -10.85
C LYS A 257 -0.45 75.49 -10.88
N LYS A 258 0.70 75.49 -10.20
CA LYS A 258 1.58 74.32 -10.12
C LYS A 258 1.07 73.32 -9.09
N ALA A 259 0.60 73.80 -7.94
CA ALA A 259 0.03 72.94 -6.90
C ALA A 259 -1.21 72.18 -7.41
N ASP A 260 -2.11 72.83 -8.15
CA ASP A 260 -3.27 72.16 -8.74
C ASP A 260 -2.86 71.11 -9.78
N SER A 261 -1.88 71.44 -10.65
CA SER A 261 -1.33 70.51 -11.63
C SER A 261 -0.69 69.28 -10.97
N ASP A 262 0.03 69.48 -9.86
CA ASP A 262 0.65 68.40 -9.09
C ASP A 262 -0.40 67.55 -8.36
N PHE A 263 -1.50 68.15 -7.90
CA PHE A 263 -2.65 67.44 -7.32
C PHE A 263 -3.38 66.56 -8.34
N TYR A 264 -3.70 67.10 -9.53
CA TYR A 264 -4.30 66.31 -10.60
C TYR A 264 -3.38 65.16 -11.03
N LYS A 265 -2.08 65.41 -11.13
CA LYS A 265 -1.09 64.38 -11.43
C LYS A 265 -1.05 63.30 -10.34
N MET A 266 -1.00 63.68 -9.07
CA MET A 266 -1.01 62.73 -7.95
C MET A 266 -2.28 61.86 -7.93
N ILE A 267 -3.44 62.44 -8.24
CA ILE A 267 -4.70 61.69 -8.34
C ILE A 267 -4.62 60.69 -9.51
N VAL A 268 -4.18 61.13 -10.69
CA VAL A 268 -4.03 60.24 -11.86
C VAL A 268 -3.03 59.11 -11.57
N ASP A 269 -1.86 59.44 -11.01
CA ASP A 269 -0.83 58.47 -10.63
C ASP A 269 -1.39 57.45 -9.62
N ALA A 270 -2.14 57.89 -8.61
CA ALA A 270 -2.78 57.00 -7.64
C ALA A 270 -3.85 56.09 -8.28
N TYR A 271 -4.63 56.60 -9.23
CA TYR A 271 -5.59 55.79 -9.99
C TYR A 271 -4.87 54.80 -10.93
N GLU A 272 -3.75 55.17 -11.53
CA GLU A 272 -2.95 54.30 -12.38
C GLU A 272 -2.28 53.18 -11.59
N VAL A 273 -1.71 53.48 -10.42
CA VAL A 273 -1.19 52.48 -9.49
C VAL A 273 -2.29 51.50 -9.10
N LYS A 274 -3.45 51.99 -8.67
CA LYS A 274 -4.57 51.13 -8.28
C LYS A 274 -5.11 50.28 -9.44
N LYS A 275 -5.11 50.83 -10.66
CA LYS A 275 -5.46 50.08 -11.88
C LYS A 275 -4.44 48.97 -12.17
N GLN A 276 -3.14 49.25 -12.02
CA GLN A 276 -2.09 48.25 -12.21
C GLN A 276 -2.17 47.14 -11.16
N GLU A 277 -2.39 47.48 -9.89
CA GLU A 277 -2.63 46.51 -8.80
C GLU A 277 -3.82 45.61 -9.11
N LEU A 278 -4.95 46.19 -9.56
CA LEU A 278 -6.15 45.43 -9.91
C LEU A 278 -5.92 44.52 -11.13
N MET A 279 -5.14 44.95 -12.12
CA MET A 279 -4.77 44.10 -13.26
C MET A 279 -3.83 42.96 -12.84
N ALA A 280 -2.90 43.22 -11.93
CA ALA A 280 -2.00 42.20 -11.37
C ALA A 280 -2.78 41.15 -10.57
N GLU A 281 -3.66 41.59 -9.66
CA GLU A 281 -4.52 40.70 -8.88
C GLU A 281 -5.44 39.85 -9.79
N ASN A 282 -5.98 40.44 -10.86
CA ASN A 282 -6.77 39.70 -11.83
C ASN A 282 -5.96 38.63 -12.57
N ALA A 283 -4.70 38.93 -12.92
CA ALA A 283 -3.81 37.97 -13.56
C ALA A 283 -3.46 36.81 -12.61
N ASP A 284 -3.20 37.10 -11.34
CA ASP A 284 -2.92 36.10 -10.31
C ASP A 284 -4.14 35.21 -10.06
N LEU A 285 -5.36 35.77 -10.00
CA LEU A 285 -6.60 35.00 -9.89
C LEU A 285 -6.81 34.07 -11.08
N ARG A 286 -6.53 34.54 -12.31
CA ARG A 286 -6.59 33.69 -13.52
C ARG A 286 -5.56 32.58 -13.47
N ALA A 287 -4.36 32.83 -12.96
CA ALA A 287 -3.32 31.81 -12.80
C ALA A 287 -3.72 30.76 -11.74
N LEU A 288 -4.26 31.21 -10.60
CA LEU A 288 -4.74 30.32 -9.54
C LEU A 288 -5.87 29.40 -10.02
N LEU A 289 -6.85 29.94 -10.75
CA LEU A 289 -7.94 29.15 -11.33
C LEU A 289 -7.42 28.08 -12.30
N ARG A 290 -6.39 28.40 -13.09
CA ARG A 290 -5.72 27.42 -13.97
C ARG A 290 -5.01 26.33 -13.19
N SER A 291 -4.29 26.70 -12.12
CA SER A 291 -3.63 25.74 -11.23
C SER A 291 -4.64 24.79 -10.59
N MET A 292 -5.70 25.33 -9.98
CA MET A 292 -6.74 24.51 -9.36
C MET A 292 -7.42 23.57 -10.37
N GLN A 293 -7.67 24.04 -11.60
CA GLN A 293 -8.21 23.18 -12.65
C GLN A 293 -7.26 22.05 -13.04
N MET A 294 -5.95 22.30 -13.05
CA MET A 294 -4.92 21.27 -13.30
C MET A 294 -4.87 20.27 -12.14
N ASP A 295 -4.79 20.75 -10.91
CA ASP A 295 -4.73 19.92 -9.70
C ASP A 295 -5.95 19.01 -9.57
N MET A 296 -7.16 19.53 -9.81
CA MET A 296 -8.40 18.75 -9.80
C MET A 296 -8.44 17.71 -10.92
N ARG A 297 -7.91 18.04 -12.10
CA ARG A 297 -7.81 17.11 -13.22
C ARG A 297 -6.86 15.97 -12.88
N ASP A 298 -5.70 16.28 -12.32
CA ASP A 298 -4.69 15.29 -11.93
C ASP A 298 -5.20 14.40 -10.80
N PHE A 299 -5.88 14.97 -9.79
CA PHE A 299 -6.49 14.22 -8.70
C PHE A 299 -7.58 13.25 -9.20
N LEU A 300 -8.42 13.68 -10.14
CA LEU A 300 -9.54 12.86 -10.63
C LEU A 300 -9.15 11.85 -11.73
N ASN A 301 -8.07 12.12 -12.46
CA ASN A 301 -7.50 11.22 -13.48
C ASN A 301 -6.35 10.36 -12.93
N ALA A 302 -5.90 10.58 -11.69
CA ALA A 302 -5.02 9.64 -11.01
C ALA A 302 -5.70 8.27 -11.06
N PRO A 303 -4.99 7.21 -11.49
CA PRO A 303 -5.54 5.87 -11.50
C PRO A 303 -5.80 5.47 -10.05
N ASN A 304 -7.02 5.70 -9.57
CA ASN A 304 -7.51 5.06 -8.36
C ASN A 304 -7.31 3.57 -8.58
N GLY A 305 -6.45 2.97 -7.75
CA GLY A 305 -6.04 1.57 -7.84
C GLY A 305 -7.18 0.61 -7.53
N LEU A 306 -8.19 0.55 -8.39
CA LEU A 306 -9.13 -0.54 -8.48
C LEU A 306 -9.26 -0.94 -9.94
N SER A 307 -8.56 -2.03 -10.25
CA SER A 307 -8.70 -2.82 -11.46
C SER A 307 -10.16 -3.23 -11.61
N GLN A 308 -10.90 -2.63 -12.55
CA GLN A 308 -12.17 -3.18 -13.01
C GLN A 308 -11.86 -4.07 -14.20
N GLN A 309 -11.62 -5.36 -13.90
CA GLN A 309 -11.76 -6.43 -14.88
C GLN A 309 -13.22 -6.45 -15.34
N THR A 310 -13.47 -5.94 -16.54
CA THR A 310 -14.49 -6.45 -17.44
C THR A 310 -14.21 -5.89 -18.84
N ALA A 311 -13.32 -6.56 -19.56
CA ALA A 311 -13.22 -6.43 -21.01
C ALA A 311 -13.78 -7.71 -21.61
N VAL A 312 -15.09 -7.72 -21.85
CA VAL A 312 -15.67 -8.57 -22.88
C VAL A 312 -15.71 -7.72 -24.15
N ASN A 313 -15.02 -8.26 -25.16
CA ASN A 313 -14.95 -7.87 -26.55
C ASN A 313 -16.21 -7.18 -27.11
N GLU A 314 -16.07 -5.95 -27.61
CA GLU A 314 -16.72 -5.51 -28.84
C GLU A 314 -16.05 -4.27 -29.44
N LYS A 315 -16.05 -4.25 -30.77
CA LYS A 315 -15.24 -3.45 -31.68
C LYS A 315 -16.14 -2.36 -32.27
N GLN A 316 -15.91 -1.07 -31.95
CA GLN A 316 -15.93 0.05 -32.91
C GLN A 316 -15.75 1.44 -32.27
N GLU A 317 -14.96 2.25 -33.00
CA GLU A 317 -15.05 3.71 -33.21
C GLU A 317 -14.89 4.73 -32.07
N ALA A 318 -13.78 5.47 -32.20
CA ALA A 318 -13.65 6.91 -31.98
C ALA A 318 -14.29 7.52 -30.72
N GLY A 319 -13.46 7.64 -29.67
CA GLY A 319 -13.73 8.53 -28.55
C GLY A 319 -13.01 8.06 -27.30
N SER A 320 -11.82 8.61 -27.05
CA SER A 320 -11.20 8.57 -25.72
C SER A 320 -12.27 8.88 -24.66
N PRO A 321 -12.40 8.10 -23.56
CA PRO A 321 -13.40 8.37 -22.53
C PRO A 321 -13.20 9.81 -22.05
N GLN A 322 -14.21 10.64 -22.30
CA GLN A 322 -14.17 12.06 -22.04
C GLN A 322 -13.98 12.23 -20.53
N SER A 323 -12.78 12.65 -20.11
CA SER A 323 -12.48 12.94 -18.71
C SER A 323 -13.55 13.91 -18.17
N PRO A 324 -14.14 13.68 -16.98
CA PRO A 324 -15.25 14.48 -16.45
C PRO A 324 -14.94 15.97 -16.31
N LEU A 325 -13.65 16.35 -16.39
CA LEU A 325 -13.14 17.71 -16.30
C LEU A 325 -12.33 18.14 -17.55
N GLY A 326 -12.53 17.49 -18.70
CA GLY A 326 -11.95 17.91 -19.97
C GLY A 326 -12.50 19.27 -20.41
N GLY A 327 -11.61 20.23 -20.67
CA GLY A 327 -12.00 21.58 -21.08
C GLY A 327 -10.81 22.46 -21.43
N ARG A 328 -11.06 23.40 -22.34
CA ARG A 328 -10.12 24.38 -22.89
C ARG A 328 -9.74 25.41 -21.80
N THR A 329 -8.46 25.55 -21.51
CA THR A 329 -7.95 26.41 -20.40
C THR A 329 -7.92 27.90 -20.78
N ASP A 330 -8.06 28.20 -22.06
CA ASP A 330 -8.07 29.55 -22.64
C ASP A 330 -9.34 30.36 -22.31
N VAL A 331 -10.40 29.72 -21.81
CA VAL A 331 -11.65 30.40 -21.44
C VAL A 331 -11.47 31.45 -20.33
N PHE A 332 -10.46 31.26 -19.47
CA PHE A 332 -10.12 32.19 -18.38
C PHE A 332 -9.38 33.44 -18.88
N ASP A 333 -8.87 33.44 -20.11
CA ASP A 333 -8.12 34.55 -20.68
C ASP A 333 -9.00 35.58 -21.39
N LEU A 334 -10.24 35.20 -21.73
CA LEU A 334 -11.19 36.10 -22.39
C LEU A 334 -11.64 37.26 -21.46
N PRO A 335 -12.09 38.39 -22.04
CA PRO A 335 -12.73 39.46 -21.28
C PRO A 335 -13.93 38.94 -20.49
N PHE A 336 -14.07 39.37 -19.23
CA PHE A 336 -15.05 38.81 -18.29
C PHE A 336 -16.48 38.75 -18.87
N HIS A 337 -16.95 39.82 -19.50
CA HIS A 337 -18.30 39.87 -20.08
C HIS A 337 -18.53 38.87 -21.23
N MET A 338 -17.46 38.40 -21.88
CA MET A 338 -17.55 37.43 -22.98
C MET A 338 -17.46 35.98 -22.50
N ALA A 339 -16.81 35.76 -21.36
CA ALA A 339 -16.56 34.42 -20.82
C ALA A 339 -17.42 34.08 -19.60
N ARG A 340 -18.09 35.05 -18.97
CA ARG A 340 -18.87 34.87 -17.73
C ARG A 340 -19.81 33.68 -17.82
N ASP A 341 -20.66 33.66 -18.85
CA ASP A 341 -21.71 32.65 -18.98
C ASP A 341 -21.11 31.26 -19.26
N GLN A 342 -20.04 31.20 -20.06
CA GLN A 342 -19.32 29.95 -20.35
C GLN A 342 -18.60 29.39 -19.13
N ILE A 343 -17.97 30.25 -18.32
CA ILE A 343 -17.32 29.87 -17.06
C ILE A 343 -18.38 29.39 -16.07
N GLU A 344 -19.50 30.10 -15.96
CA GLU A 344 -20.59 29.72 -15.06
C GLU A 344 -21.20 28.37 -15.44
N GLU A 345 -21.53 28.15 -16.71
CA GLU A 345 -22.10 26.90 -17.20
C GLU A 345 -21.11 25.73 -17.08
N SER A 346 -19.83 25.97 -17.40
CA SER A 346 -18.75 24.99 -17.22
C SER A 346 -18.60 24.59 -15.75
N LEU A 347 -18.59 25.54 -14.82
CA LEU A 347 -18.52 25.25 -13.39
C LEU A 347 -19.74 24.49 -12.88
N ARG A 348 -20.95 24.89 -13.27
CA ARG A 348 -22.19 24.17 -12.91
C ARG A 348 -22.16 22.72 -13.40
N THR A 349 -21.73 22.51 -14.64
CA THR A 349 -21.65 21.19 -15.26
C THR A 349 -20.60 20.31 -14.56
N LYS A 350 -19.41 20.86 -14.31
CA LYS A 350 -18.33 20.17 -13.58
C LYS A 350 -18.75 19.81 -12.15
N MET A 351 -19.42 20.73 -11.45
CA MET A 351 -19.94 20.48 -10.10
C MET A 351 -20.99 19.37 -10.08
N ALA A 352 -21.90 19.34 -11.05
CA ALA A 352 -22.89 18.28 -11.19
C ALA A 352 -22.22 16.92 -11.43
N SER A 353 -21.20 16.86 -12.29
CA SER A 353 -20.44 15.65 -12.57
C SER A 353 -19.68 15.14 -11.33
N ILE A 354 -19.02 16.03 -10.58
CA ILE A 354 -18.35 15.69 -9.32
C ILE A 354 -19.35 15.12 -8.31
N LYS A 355 -20.52 15.76 -8.16
CA LYS A 355 -21.57 15.29 -7.25
C LYS A 355 -22.05 13.89 -7.60
N ALA A 356 -22.26 13.60 -8.88
CA ALA A 356 -22.64 12.27 -9.35
C ALA A 356 -21.58 11.21 -9.04
N ARG A 357 -20.29 11.50 -9.31
CA ARG A 357 -19.19 10.58 -9.00
C ARG A 357 -19.02 10.35 -7.50
N MET A 358 -19.22 11.37 -6.67
CA MET A 358 -19.15 11.25 -5.21
C MET A 358 -20.24 10.32 -4.66
N ILE A 359 -21.46 10.42 -5.19
CA ILE A 359 -22.57 9.51 -4.84
C ILE A 359 -22.20 8.07 -5.23
N GLN A 360 -21.69 7.86 -6.45
CA GLN A 360 -21.26 6.52 -6.91
C GLN A 360 -20.16 5.92 -6.00
N LEU A 361 -19.18 6.71 -5.58
CA LEU A 361 -18.14 6.26 -4.66
C LEU A 361 -18.69 5.92 -3.27
N GLN A 362 -19.65 6.70 -2.77
CA GLN A 362 -20.29 6.44 -1.49
C GLN A 362 -21.14 5.15 -1.53
N ASP A 363 -21.83 4.90 -2.64
CA ASP A 363 -22.61 3.67 -2.84
C ASP A 363 -21.70 2.44 -3.01
N ALA A 364 -20.59 2.58 -3.73
CA ALA A 364 -19.58 1.53 -3.84
C ALA A 364 -18.92 1.20 -2.49
N GLN A 365 -18.67 2.21 -1.65
CA GLN A 365 -18.15 2.03 -0.30
C GLN A 365 -19.13 1.28 0.60
N LYS A 366 -20.42 1.65 0.59
CA LYS A 366 -21.46 0.93 1.33
C LYS A 366 -21.61 -0.52 0.83
N GLY A 367 -21.54 -0.73 -0.48
CA GLY A 367 -21.54 -2.07 -1.07
C GLY A 367 -20.37 -2.92 -0.59
N ALA A 368 -19.16 -2.34 -0.53
CA ALA A 368 -17.96 -3.02 -0.04
C ALA A 368 -18.05 -3.36 1.46
N GLU A 369 -18.61 -2.47 2.28
CA GLU A 369 -18.83 -2.68 3.71
C GLU A 369 -19.79 -3.85 3.96
N LEU A 370 -20.91 -3.92 3.23
CA LEU A 370 -21.85 -5.04 3.29
C LEU A 370 -21.23 -6.37 2.86
N THR A 371 -20.36 -6.36 1.84
CA THR A 371 -19.65 -7.58 1.44
C THR A 371 -18.62 -8.03 2.48
N SER A 372 -17.97 -7.09 3.17
CA SER A 372 -17.04 -7.39 4.26
C SER A 372 -17.75 -8.03 5.44
N GLU A 373 -18.88 -7.47 5.86
CA GLU A 373 -19.71 -8.04 6.94
C GLU A 373 -20.21 -9.45 6.58
N ALA A 374 -20.61 -9.67 5.32
CA ALA A 374 -21.02 -11.00 4.86
C ALA A 374 -19.86 -12.03 4.93
N THR A 375 -18.65 -11.64 4.53
CA THR A 375 -17.47 -12.52 4.63
C THR A 375 -17.04 -12.80 6.07
N GLU A 376 -17.18 -11.81 6.97
CA GLU A 376 -16.90 -12.01 8.39
C GLU A 376 -17.89 -13.00 9.01
N ARG A 377 -19.18 -12.88 8.66
CA ARG A 377 -20.22 -13.80 9.10
C ARG A 377 -20.02 -15.23 8.58
N GLU A 378 -19.51 -15.38 7.36
CA GLU A 378 -19.15 -16.67 6.78
C GLU A 378 -18.02 -17.35 7.58
N LEU A 379 -16.95 -16.61 7.92
CA LEU A 379 -15.84 -17.11 8.75
C LEU A 379 -16.29 -17.53 10.15
N GLU A 380 -17.22 -16.80 10.78
CA GLU A 380 -17.80 -17.18 12.06
C GLU A 380 -18.57 -18.51 11.97
N LEU A 381 -19.36 -18.70 10.91
CA LEU A 381 -20.10 -19.94 10.69
C LEU A 381 -19.15 -21.12 10.42
N GLU A 382 -18.05 -20.91 9.70
CA GLU A 382 -17.01 -21.93 9.52
C GLU A 382 -16.38 -22.34 10.86
N ALA A 383 -16.09 -21.38 11.75
CA ALA A 383 -15.56 -21.66 13.07
C ALA A 383 -16.54 -22.48 13.92
N GLN A 384 -17.82 -22.13 13.91
CA GLN A 384 -18.87 -22.90 14.61
C GLN A 384 -19.00 -24.33 14.07
N LEU A 385 -18.88 -24.52 12.74
CA LEU A 385 -18.89 -25.84 12.13
C LEU A 385 -17.70 -26.70 12.57
N VAL A 386 -16.52 -26.11 12.71
CA VAL A 386 -15.32 -26.80 13.22
C VAL A 386 -15.54 -27.25 14.67
N GLU A 387 -16.09 -26.38 15.52
CA GLU A 387 -16.41 -26.71 16.91
C GLU A 387 -17.45 -27.84 16.99
N ALA A 388 -18.54 -27.75 16.22
CA ALA A 388 -19.56 -28.79 16.16
C ALA A 388 -18.98 -30.15 15.71
N ARG A 389 -18.08 -30.16 14.72
CA ARG A 389 -17.37 -31.37 14.29
C ARG A 389 -16.50 -31.96 15.41
N SER A 390 -15.82 -31.12 16.18
CA SER A 390 -15.02 -31.57 17.33
C SER A 390 -15.89 -32.24 18.39
N ILE A 391 -17.04 -31.64 18.72
CA ILE A 391 -17.99 -32.21 19.69
C ILE A 391 -18.51 -33.57 19.20
N ILE A 392 -18.90 -33.68 17.93
CA ILE A 392 -19.37 -34.94 17.35
C ILE A 392 -18.27 -36.01 17.40
N GLN A 393 -17.02 -35.65 17.10
CA GLN A 393 -15.89 -36.57 17.14
C GLN A 393 -15.62 -37.07 18.57
N GLU A 394 -15.71 -36.19 19.57
CA GLU A 394 -15.60 -36.56 20.98
C GLU A 394 -16.72 -37.51 21.41
N GLN A 395 -17.97 -37.18 21.06
CA GLN A 395 -19.14 -38.03 21.31
C GLN A 395 -18.97 -39.42 20.68
N ALA A 396 -18.51 -39.50 19.43
CA ALA A 396 -18.23 -40.76 18.74
C ALA A 396 -17.11 -41.56 19.42
N SER A 397 -16.06 -40.90 19.93
CA SER A 397 -15.00 -41.56 20.69
C SER A 397 -15.53 -42.14 22.00
N ILE A 398 -16.37 -41.40 22.72
CA ILE A 398 -17.00 -41.87 23.96
C ILE A 398 -17.88 -43.09 23.66
N MET A 399 -18.74 -43.01 22.63
CA MET A 399 -19.58 -44.14 22.21
C MET A 399 -18.78 -45.40 21.86
N SER A 400 -17.68 -45.25 21.10
CA SER A 400 -16.78 -46.37 20.77
C SER A 400 -16.12 -47.00 22.01
N LYS A 401 -15.73 -46.19 23.01
CA LYS A 401 -15.22 -46.68 24.30
C LYS A 401 -16.28 -47.43 25.11
N HIS A 402 -17.56 -47.11 24.96
CA HIS A 402 -18.65 -47.84 25.63
C HIS A 402 -19.01 -49.14 24.91
N LEU A 403 -19.00 -49.16 23.57
CA LEU A 403 -19.20 -50.38 22.77
C LEU A 403 -18.11 -51.42 23.01
N THR A 404 -16.84 -51.00 23.02
CA THR A 404 -15.69 -51.89 23.32
C THR A 404 -15.67 -52.41 24.77
N LYS A 405 -16.34 -51.74 25.72
CA LYS A 405 -16.57 -52.25 27.08
C LYS A 405 -17.72 -53.26 27.15
N SER A 406 -18.71 -53.15 26.26
CA SER A 406 -19.83 -54.09 26.17
C SER A 406 -19.46 -55.41 25.48
N GLU A 407 -18.40 -55.44 24.67
CA GLU A 407 -17.97 -56.60 23.86
C GLU A 407 -16.94 -57.53 24.53
N LYS A 408 -16.64 -57.36 25.83
CA LYS A 408 -15.87 -58.37 26.58
C LYS A 408 -16.77 -59.57 26.91
N PRO A 409 -16.46 -60.80 26.45
CA PRO A 409 -17.30 -61.96 26.73
C PRO A 409 -17.21 -62.32 28.22
N ARG A 410 -18.36 -62.27 28.92
CA ARG A 410 -18.51 -62.97 30.21
C ARG A 410 -18.34 -64.46 29.95
N ARG A 411 -17.17 -65.01 30.26
CA ARG A 411 -17.06 -66.44 30.61
C ARG A 411 -17.83 -66.65 31.91
N LEU A 412 -19.05 -67.16 31.80
CA LEU A 412 -19.78 -67.83 32.87
C LEU A 412 -20.17 -69.21 32.34
N SER A 413 -19.17 -70.11 32.34
CA SER A 413 -19.36 -71.55 32.30
C SER A 413 -19.25 -72.03 33.75
N SER A 414 -20.40 -72.21 34.39
CA SER A 414 -20.68 -73.21 35.41
C SER A 414 -22.00 -72.83 36.06
N HIS A 415 -22.90 -73.80 36.20
CA HIS A 415 -24.17 -73.72 36.93
C HIS A 415 -25.43 -73.52 36.07
N LEU A 416 -25.68 -74.47 35.16
CA LEU A 416 -27.03 -74.91 34.79
C LEU A 416 -27.03 -76.41 34.39
N ASP A 417 -26.37 -77.25 35.21
CA ASP A 417 -26.43 -78.72 35.12
C ASP A 417 -26.89 -79.33 36.46
N ALA A 418 -27.93 -78.76 37.08
CA ALA A 418 -28.46 -79.28 38.35
C ALA A 418 -29.99 -79.25 38.50
N GLU A 419 -30.76 -78.83 37.50
CA GLU A 419 -32.24 -78.76 37.62
C GLU A 419 -32.97 -79.23 36.36
N ARG A 420 -32.52 -80.34 35.76
CA ARG A 420 -33.30 -81.06 34.74
C ARG A 420 -33.38 -82.58 34.91
N GLU A 421 -32.96 -83.11 36.05
CA GLU A 421 -33.19 -84.50 36.48
C GLU A 421 -33.98 -84.56 37.81
N VAL A 422 -35.12 -83.86 37.92
CA VAL A 422 -36.09 -84.11 39.02
C VAL A 422 -37.55 -84.10 38.54
N ILE A 423 -37.84 -83.89 37.25
CA ILE A 423 -39.25 -83.82 36.75
C ILE A 423 -39.54 -84.86 35.63
N HIS A 424 -38.82 -85.99 35.61
CA HIS A 424 -39.16 -87.11 34.72
C HIS A 424 -39.28 -88.48 35.43
N SER A 425 -39.47 -88.49 36.75
CA SER A 425 -39.71 -89.71 37.52
C SER A 425 -40.84 -89.53 38.55
N ALA A 426 -41.99 -89.01 38.10
CA ALA A 426 -43.27 -89.10 38.81
C ALA A 426 -44.45 -88.93 37.84
N SER A 427 -44.53 -89.79 36.81
CA SER A 427 -45.78 -90.04 36.07
C SER A 427 -45.70 -91.41 35.39
N ALA A 428 -45.73 -92.46 36.21
CA ALA A 428 -45.99 -93.85 35.80
C ALA A 428 -46.29 -94.69 37.05
N GLU A 429 -47.50 -94.54 37.60
CA GLU A 429 -48.21 -95.63 38.30
C GLU A 429 -49.70 -95.26 38.35
N ALA A 430 -50.34 -95.50 37.20
CA ALA A 430 -51.71 -95.97 37.13
C ALA A 430 -51.65 -97.26 36.30
N VAL A 431 -51.90 -98.36 36.99
CA VAL A 431 -51.92 -99.78 36.58
C VAL A 431 -50.56 -100.49 36.55
#